data_AF-A0A524NQN2-F1
#
_entry.id   AF-A0A524NQN2-F1
#
_cell.length_a   1.000
_cell.length_b   1.000
_cell.length_c   1.000
_cell.angle_alpha   90.00
_cell.angle_beta   90.00
_cell.angle_gamma   90.00
#
_symmetry.space_group_name_H-M   'P 1'
#
loop_
_entity.id
_entity.type
_entity.pdbx_description
1 polymer ?
#
loop_
_entity_poly.entity_id
_entity_poly.type
_entity_poly.pdbx_seq_one_letter_code
_entity_poly.pdbx_strand_id
1 'polypeptide(L)'
;MTWGGIGASGQFGTINTGGGIAHVDYEIARGDASGLVDNLIVIGLQGRPLSPLTPISGYVLSWTGTTWVPVDTTTLVAGLLPHNILSLTHTDSIPAAPTVGDIITATSGVPSLWGRFGIGTPGQSLSVNDLNQLEWRDPNIVLPLIVTSGAVVNLANENRRVVIVKTIGSSTLVNLPIGPTLGQEVMIKDGKGDAGNPLFNIINIMPASGTTIDGFNTIRIRTNYQAYTLMWNGLEWNII
;
A
#
# COMPACT_ATOMS: atom_id res chain seq x y z
N MET A 1 -56.32 -58.65 43.47
CA MET A 1 -56.19 -57.48 42.56
C MET A 1 -54.73 -57.15 42.45
N THR A 2 -54.09 -57.52 41.35
CA THR A 2 -52.71 -57.11 41.04
C THR A 2 -52.79 -55.77 40.32
N TRP A 3 -52.31 -54.71 40.97
CA TRP A 3 -52.19 -53.40 40.35
C TRP A 3 -51.06 -53.49 39.31
N GLY A 4 -51.40 -53.45 38.02
CA GLY A 4 -50.40 -53.31 36.97
C GLY A 4 -49.70 -51.98 37.15
N GLY A 5 -48.37 -51.98 37.26
CA GLY A 5 -47.59 -50.78 37.55
C GLY A 5 -47.90 -49.65 36.58
N ILE A 6 -48.00 -48.43 37.11
CA ILE A 6 -47.84 -47.19 36.33
C ILE A 6 -46.50 -47.32 35.58
N GLY A 7 -46.51 -46.90 34.30
CA GLY A 7 -45.54 -47.24 33.25
C GLY A 7 -44.05 -47.21 33.60
N ALA A 8 -43.24 -47.79 32.71
CA ALA A 8 -41.79 -47.78 32.82
C ALA A 8 -41.24 -46.34 33.01
N SER A 9 -40.06 -46.22 33.60
CA SER A 9 -39.36 -44.93 33.73
C SER A 9 -39.34 -44.18 32.39
N GLY A 10 -39.48 -42.85 32.44
CA GLY A 10 -39.30 -42.00 31.24
C GLY A 10 -40.55 -41.61 30.48
N GLN A 11 -41.73 -41.94 31.00
CA GLN A 11 -43.01 -41.64 30.37
C GLN A 11 -43.81 -40.63 31.20
N PHE A 12 -44.16 -39.48 30.61
CA PHE A 12 -45.25 -38.65 31.12
C PHE A 12 -46.57 -39.25 30.65
N GLY A 13 -47.41 -39.64 31.59
CA GLY A 13 -48.76 -40.10 31.33
C GLY A 13 -49.74 -39.36 32.21
N THR A 14 -50.77 -38.77 31.61
CA THR A 14 -51.87 -38.17 32.37
C THR A 14 -52.86 -39.27 32.71
N ILE A 15 -53.14 -39.51 34.00
CA ILE A 15 -54.18 -40.48 34.39
C ILE A 15 -55.54 -39.80 34.27
N ASN A 16 -56.25 -40.06 33.17
CA ASN A 16 -57.64 -39.62 33.02
C ASN A 16 -58.57 -40.55 33.80
N THR A 17 -59.05 -40.13 34.97
CA THR A 17 -59.97 -40.93 35.83
C THR A 17 -61.45 -40.74 35.48
N GLY A 18 -61.78 -40.44 34.23
CA GLY A 18 -63.14 -40.22 33.75
C GLY A 18 -63.95 -41.52 33.60
N GLY A 19 -64.35 -42.14 34.71
CA GLY A 19 -65.45 -43.12 34.76
C GLY A 19 -65.25 -44.50 34.12
N GLY A 20 -64.03 -44.89 33.74
CA GLY A 20 -63.69 -46.21 33.17
C GLY A 20 -62.20 -46.54 33.28
N ILE A 21 -61.78 -47.73 32.83
CA ILE A 21 -60.42 -48.28 32.95
C ILE A 21 -59.38 -47.19 32.59
N ALA A 22 -58.43 -46.93 33.50
CA ALA A 22 -57.39 -45.94 33.29
C ALA A 22 -56.57 -46.29 32.03
N HIS A 23 -56.67 -45.45 30.99
CA HIS A 23 -55.79 -45.47 29.84
C HIS A 23 -54.63 -44.50 30.12
N VAL A 24 -53.40 -45.01 30.08
CA VAL A 24 -52.20 -44.18 30.17
C VAL A 24 -51.87 -43.71 28.75
N ASP A 25 -52.16 -42.44 28.45
CA ASP A 25 -51.71 -41.81 27.20
C ASP A 25 -50.22 -41.47 27.36
N TYR A 26 -49.36 -42.11 26.56
CA TYR A 26 -47.92 -41.85 26.57
C TYR A 26 -47.57 -40.71 25.62
N GLU A 27 -47.11 -39.58 26.16
CA GLU A 27 -46.69 -38.44 25.33
C GLU A 27 -45.23 -38.63 24.88
N ILE A 28 -45.04 -38.93 23.59
CA ILE A 28 -43.71 -38.99 22.95
C ILE A 28 -43.24 -37.58 22.59
N ALA A 29 -41.94 -37.31 22.68
CA ALA A 29 -41.39 -36.08 22.13
C ALA A 29 -41.62 -35.99 20.62
N ARG A 30 -41.97 -34.80 20.12
CA ARG A 30 -42.25 -34.52 18.71
C ARG A 30 -41.46 -33.28 18.26
N GLY A 31 -41.22 -33.17 16.96
CA GLY A 31 -40.47 -32.07 16.37
C GLY A 31 -38.98 -32.37 16.30
N ASP A 32 -38.16 -31.55 16.94
CA ASP A 32 -36.69 -31.60 16.89
C ASP A 32 -36.07 -32.63 17.84
N ALA A 33 -36.88 -33.25 18.69
CA ALA A 33 -36.50 -34.34 19.57
C ALA A 33 -37.41 -35.54 19.38
N SER A 34 -36.88 -36.73 19.64
CA SER A 34 -37.59 -38.00 19.63
C SER A 34 -37.15 -38.88 20.79
N GLY A 35 -37.86 -39.99 21.03
CA GLY A 35 -37.56 -40.93 22.09
C GLY A 35 -38.38 -40.70 23.35
N LEU A 36 -37.99 -41.40 24.42
CA LEU A 36 -38.59 -41.26 25.74
C LEU A 36 -38.02 -40.05 26.46
N VAL A 37 -38.74 -39.54 27.45
CA VAL A 37 -38.39 -38.27 28.10
C VAL A 37 -37.15 -38.38 28.98
N ASP A 38 -36.81 -39.59 29.44
CA ASP A 38 -35.56 -39.91 30.14
C ASP A 38 -34.39 -40.26 29.19
N ASN A 39 -34.64 -40.34 27.88
CA ASN A 39 -33.65 -40.66 26.86
C ASN A 39 -34.00 -39.98 25.53
N LEU A 40 -34.09 -38.64 25.53
CA LEU A 40 -34.39 -37.86 24.34
C LEU A 40 -33.17 -37.78 23.43
N ILE A 41 -33.40 -37.96 22.14
CA ILE A 41 -32.41 -37.77 21.08
C ILE A 41 -32.83 -36.56 20.25
N VAL A 42 -31.91 -35.60 20.10
CA VAL A 42 -32.07 -34.49 19.16
C VAL A 42 -31.94 -35.03 17.74
N ILE A 43 -33.00 -34.90 16.96
CA ILE A 43 -33.09 -35.37 15.57
C ILE A 43 -33.23 -34.21 14.57
N GLY A 44 -33.40 -32.99 15.08
CA GLY A 44 -33.50 -31.80 14.27
C GLY A 44 -33.20 -30.53 15.07
N LEU A 45 -33.08 -29.42 14.36
CA LEU A 45 -33.00 -28.07 14.94
C LEU A 45 -33.81 -27.12 14.07
N GLN A 46 -34.81 -26.46 14.65
CA GLN A 46 -35.77 -25.56 14.00
C GLN A 46 -36.63 -26.26 12.94
N GLY A 47 -37.07 -27.50 13.20
CA GLY A 47 -37.87 -28.31 12.29
C GLY A 47 -37.07 -28.85 11.09
N ARG A 48 -35.73 -28.75 11.15
CA ARG A 48 -34.82 -29.18 10.09
C ARG A 48 -34.00 -30.37 10.56
N PRO A 49 -33.82 -31.42 9.73
CA PRO A 49 -33.20 -32.67 10.17
C PRO A 49 -31.74 -32.48 10.56
N LEU A 50 -31.30 -33.25 11.55
CA LEU A 50 -29.92 -33.39 11.99
C LEU A 50 -29.33 -34.70 11.44
N SER A 51 -28.12 -34.64 10.90
CA SER A 51 -27.43 -35.81 10.35
C SER A 51 -27.12 -36.84 11.44
N PRO A 52 -27.35 -38.14 11.20
CA PRO A 52 -27.01 -39.20 12.15
C PRO A 52 -25.53 -39.57 12.15
N LEU A 53 -24.69 -38.90 11.33
CA LEU A 53 -23.25 -39.16 11.29
C LEU A 53 -22.60 -38.81 12.64
N THR A 54 -21.82 -39.75 13.20
CA THR A 54 -21.07 -39.54 14.44
C THR A 54 -20.07 -38.40 14.26
N PRO A 55 -20.17 -37.30 15.03
CA PRO A 55 -19.19 -36.22 14.97
C PRO A 55 -17.80 -36.71 15.40
N ILE A 56 -16.76 -36.24 14.72
CA ILE A 56 -15.36 -36.43 15.12
C ILE A 56 -14.91 -35.16 15.86
N SER A 57 -13.90 -35.27 16.73
CA SER A 57 -13.28 -34.12 17.38
C SER A 57 -12.89 -33.06 16.34
N GLY A 58 -13.30 -31.81 16.56
CA GLY A 58 -13.07 -30.70 15.64
C GLY A 58 -14.19 -30.49 14.60
N TYR A 59 -15.24 -31.30 14.59
CA TYR A 59 -16.39 -31.05 13.73
C TYR A 59 -17.31 -29.98 14.34
N VAL A 60 -17.88 -29.12 13.49
CA VAL A 60 -18.94 -28.17 13.86
C VAL A 60 -20.20 -28.44 13.05
N LEU A 61 -21.35 -28.06 13.59
CA LEU A 61 -22.61 -28.23 12.89
C LEU A 61 -22.81 -27.13 11.85
N SER A 62 -23.09 -27.52 10.59
CA SER A 62 -23.31 -26.60 9.47
C SER A 62 -24.61 -26.91 8.74
N TRP A 63 -25.31 -25.88 8.29
CA TRP A 63 -26.57 -26.00 7.55
C TRP A 63 -26.30 -26.11 6.04
N THR A 64 -26.71 -27.21 5.40
CA THR A 64 -26.48 -27.42 3.95
C THR A 64 -27.54 -26.80 3.05
N GLY A 65 -28.61 -26.22 3.61
CA GLY A 65 -29.82 -25.86 2.87
C GLY A 65 -30.96 -26.86 3.08
N THR A 66 -30.66 -28.09 3.50
CA THR A 66 -31.66 -29.15 3.72
C THR A 66 -31.44 -29.98 4.99
N THR A 67 -30.22 -30.05 5.53
CA THR A 67 -29.90 -30.84 6.73
C THR A 67 -28.76 -30.18 7.51
N TRP A 68 -28.81 -30.28 8.84
CA TRP A 68 -27.69 -29.93 9.70
C TRP A 68 -26.69 -31.09 9.70
N VAL A 69 -25.49 -30.88 9.18
CA VAL A 69 -24.47 -31.92 9.06
C VAL A 69 -23.22 -31.53 9.87
N PRO A 70 -22.51 -32.48 10.47
CA PRO A 70 -21.24 -32.17 11.11
C PRO A 70 -20.17 -32.02 10.01
N VAL A 71 -19.43 -30.92 10.05
CA VAL A 71 -18.41 -30.57 9.06
C VAL A 71 -17.08 -30.41 9.75
N ASP A 72 -16.04 -30.98 9.14
CA ASP A 72 -14.66 -30.83 9.60
C ASP A 72 -14.23 -29.36 9.53
N THR A 73 -13.92 -28.76 10.68
CA THR A 73 -13.42 -27.38 10.72
C THR A 73 -12.09 -27.18 10.01
N THR A 74 -11.31 -28.25 9.78
CA THR A 74 -10.08 -28.21 8.98
C THR A 74 -10.36 -28.12 7.47
N THR A 75 -11.59 -28.42 7.04
CA THR A 75 -12.07 -28.21 5.67
C THR A 75 -12.92 -26.95 5.51
N LEU A 76 -13.49 -26.42 6.61
CA LEU A 76 -14.10 -25.09 6.70
C LEU A 76 -13.05 -23.95 6.65
N VAL A 77 -11.80 -24.32 6.40
CA VAL A 77 -10.61 -23.49 6.24
C VAL A 77 -10.62 -22.70 4.92
N ALA A 78 -11.80 -22.31 4.43
CA ALA A 78 -11.92 -21.16 3.54
C ALA A 78 -11.41 -19.85 4.21
N GLY A 79 -11.04 -19.89 5.51
CA GLY A 79 -10.42 -18.78 6.25
C GLY A 79 -9.08 -19.07 6.97
N LEU A 80 -8.45 -20.25 6.85
CA LEU A 80 -7.07 -20.52 7.36
C LEU A 80 -6.07 -20.94 6.28
N LEU A 81 -6.44 -20.87 4.99
CA LEU A 81 -5.40 -20.58 3.99
C LEU A 81 -4.72 -19.27 4.43
N PRO A 82 -3.42 -19.06 4.18
CA PRO A 82 -2.81 -17.75 4.37
C PRO A 82 -3.70 -16.72 3.66
N HIS A 83 -4.51 -15.97 4.42
CA HIS A 83 -5.29 -14.92 3.83
C HIS A 83 -4.30 -13.77 3.69
N ASN A 84 -4.09 -13.38 2.45
CA ASN A 84 -3.28 -12.23 2.17
C ASN A 84 -3.92 -11.03 2.88
N ILE A 85 -3.10 -10.17 3.50
CA ILE A 85 -3.56 -8.90 4.08
C ILE A 85 -4.32 -8.05 3.05
N LEU A 86 -4.09 -8.30 1.75
CA LEU A 86 -4.81 -7.77 0.60
C LEU A 86 -5.77 -8.80 -0.01
N SER A 87 -6.69 -9.36 0.78
CA SER A 87 -7.67 -10.39 0.36
C SER A 87 -9.04 -9.78 0.05
N LEU A 88 -9.76 -10.36 -0.93
CA LEU A 88 -11.17 -10.03 -1.27
C LEU A 88 -12.16 -10.14 -0.09
N THR A 89 -11.77 -10.80 1.00
CA THR A 89 -12.58 -10.93 2.22
C THR A 89 -12.60 -9.66 3.07
N HIS A 90 -11.64 -8.77 2.86
CA HIS A 90 -11.50 -7.50 3.56
C HIS A 90 -12.09 -6.38 2.69
N THR A 91 -13.18 -5.76 3.14
CA THR A 91 -13.80 -4.60 2.46
C THR A 91 -12.93 -3.34 2.54
N ASP A 92 -11.92 -3.35 3.41
CA ASP A 92 -10.93 -2.30 3.60
C ASP A 92 -9.61 -2.59 2.86
N SER A 93 -9.57 -3.58 1.96
CA SER A 93 -8.39 -3.86 1.15
C SER A 93 -8.71 -3.83 -0.34
N ILE A 94 -7.75 -3.39 -1.15
CA ILE A 94 -7.77 -3.56 -2.60
C ILE A 94 -7.04 -4.87 -2.90
N PRO A 95 -7.72 -5.90 -3.43
CA PRO A 95 -7.10 -7.20 -3.67
C PRO A 95 -5.93 -7.11 -4.64
N ALA A 96 -4.76 -7.62 -4.24
CA ALA A 96 -3.59 -7.75 -5.09
C ALA A 96 -2.64 -8.84 -4.58
N ALA A 97 -1.94 -9.54 -5.48
CA ALA A 97 -0.87 -10.46 -5.10
C ALA A 97 0.39 -9.64 -4.73
N PRO A 98 0.83 -9.60 -3.46
CA PRO A 98 2.07 -8.94 -3.08
C PRO A 98 3.26 -9.75 -3.59
N THR A 99 4.27 -9.04 -4.06
CA THR A 99 5.59 -9.61 -4.37
C THR A 99 6.60 -9.21 -3.30
N VAL A 100 7.69 -9.97 -3.18
CA VAL A 100 8.78 -9.64 -2.26
C VAL A 100 9.32 -8.26 -2.62
N GLY A 101 9.31 -7.34 -1.65
CA GLY A 101 9.76 -5.96 -1.82
C GLY A 101 8.65 -4.95 -2.09
N ASP A 102 7.40 -5.38 -2.23
CA ASP A 102 6.26 -4.45 -2.22
C ASP A 102 6.09 -3.77 -0.86
N ILE A 103 5.62 -2.53 -0.88
CA ILE A 103 5.24 -1.77 0.31
C ILE A 103 3.71 -1.81 0.44
N ILE A 104 3.21 -2.14 1.62
CA ILE A 104 1.78 -2.03 1.93
C ILE A 104 1.48 -0.60 2.39
N THR A 105 0.49 0.02 1.78
CA THR A 105 0.11 1.42 2.01
C THR A 105 -1.35 1.51 2.39
N ALA A 106 -1.72 2.55 3.13
CA ALA A 106 -3.10 2.92 3.40
C ALA A 106 -3.44 4.21 2.64
N THR A 107 -4.64 4.28 2.08
CA THR A 107 -5.18 5.53 1.52
C THR A 107 -5.92 6.32 2.60
N SER A 108 -5.89 7.65 2.52
CA SER A 108 -6.52 8.56 3.50
C SER A 108 -8.05 8.63 3.41
N GLY A 109 -8.71 7.57 2.94
CA GLY A 109 -10.17 7.46 2.84
C GLY A 109 -10.84 6.97 4.12
N VAL A 110 -12.17 7.01 4.15
CA VAL A 110 -13.02 6.36 5.17
C VAL A 110 -13.94 5.35 4.46
N PRO A 111 -13.76 4.03 4.67
CA PRO A 111 -12.66 3.40 5.40
C PRO A 111 -11.32 3.57 4.67
N SER A 112 -10.22 3.57 5.42
CA SER A 112 -8.89 3.62 4.82
C SER A 112 -8.67 2.30 4.07
N LEU A 113 -8.45 2.38 2.76
CA LEU A 113 -8.20 1.18 1.95
C LEU A 113 -6.71 0.86 1.97
N TRP A 114 -6.38 -0.37 2.34
CA TRP A 114 -5.04 -0.94 2.23
C TRP A 114 -4.79 -1.37 0.78
N GLY A 115 -3.60 -1.04 0.25
CA GLY A 115 -3.18 -1.39 -1.10
C GLY A 115 -1.68 -1.61 -1.20
N ARG A 116 -1.22 -2.09 -2.36
CA ARG A 116 0.21 -2.27 -2.65
C ARG A 116 0.81 -1.06 -3.36
N PHE A 117 2.04 -0.72 -3.01
CA PHE A 117 2.93 0.12 -3.79
C PHE A 117 4.10 -0.75 -4.24
N GLY A 118 4.16 -1.03 -5.55
CA GLY A 118 5.08 -2.02 -6.10
C GLY A 118 6.54 -1.60 -5.95
N ILE A 119 7.46 -2.59 -5.94
CA ILE A 119 8.90 -2.31 -5.95
C ILE A 119 9.31 -1.44 -7.15
N GLY A 120 10.22 -0.49 -6.90
CA GLY A 120 10.76 0.40 -7.93
C GLY A 120 11.75 -0.29 -8.87
N THR A 121 12.28 0.46 -9.82
CA THR A 121 13.38 0.00 -10.67
C THR A 121 14.73 0.17 -9.96
N PRO A 122 15.75 -0.64 -10.28
CA PRO A 122 17.08 -0.48 -9.72
C PRO A 122 17.61 0.96 -9.90
N GLY A 123 18.20 1.50 -8.84
CA GLY A 123 18.71 2.87 -8.81
C GLY A 123 17.72 3.90 -8.28
N GLN A 124 16.43 3.58 -8.17
CA GLN A 124 15.46 4.47 -7.53
C GLN A 124 15.54 4.43 -6.00
N SER A 125 15.24 5.56 -5.39
CA SER A 125 15.06 5.75 -3.95
C SER A 125 13.58 6.02 -3.64
N LEU A 126 13.10 5.54 -2.50
CA LEU A 126 11.76 5.83 -2.03
C LEU A 126 11.73 7.26 -1.48
N SER A 127 10.78 8.06 -1.95
CA SER A 127 10.56 9.43 -1.47
C SER A 127 9.07 9.71 -1.27
N VAL A 128 8.77 10.89 -0.73
CA VAL A 128 7.42 11.41 -0.57
C VAL A 128 7.27 12.64 -1.46
N ASN A 129 6.20 12.70 -2.25
CA ASN A 129 5.92 13.82 -3.14
C ASN A 129 5.22 14.99 -2.41
N ASP A 130 4.98 16.10 -3.13
CA ASP A 130 4.33 17.30 -2.58
C ASP A 130 2.86 17.06 -2.15
N LEU A 131 2.26 15.95 -2.58
CA LEU A 131 0.93 15.50 -2.16
C LEU A 131 0.99 14.54 -0.96
N ASN A 132 2.16 14.39 -0.32
CA ASN A 132 2.41 13.49 0.79
C ASN A 132 2.16 12.00 0.46
N GLN A 133 2.41 11.61 -0.80
CA GLN A 133 2.28 10.23 -1.30
C GLN A 133 3.65 9.63 -1.56
N LEU A 134 3.78 8.32 -1.32
CA LEU A 134 5.00 7.58 -1.66
C LEU A 134 5.23 7.58 -3.18
N GLU A 135 6.47 7.79 -3.59
CA GLU A 135 6.90 7.68 -4.98
C GLU A 135 8.33 7.10 -5.07
N TRP A 136 8.62 6.44 -6.18
CA TRP A 136 10.00 6.07 -6.51
C TRP A 136 10.64 7.18 -7.33
N ARG A 137 11.76 7.72 -6.87
CA ARG A 137 12.55 8.71 -7.60
C ARG A 137 13.93 8.19 -7.91
N ASP A 138 14.40 8.42 -9.13
CA ASP A 138 15.82 8.30 -9.43
C ASP A 138 16.56 9.45 -8.70
N PRO A 139 17.38 9.17 -7.68
CA PRO A 139 18.14 10.20 -6.96
C PRO A 139 19.18 10.89 -7.86
N ASN A 140 19.46 10.34 -9.04
CA ASN A 140 20.39 10.90 -10.02
C ASN A 140 19.70 11.75 -11.10
N ILE A 141 18.36 11.83 -11.12
CA ILE A 141 17.65 12.81 -11.94
C ILE A 141 17.86 14.19 -11.32
N VAL A 142 18.89 14.88 -11.78
CA VAL A 142 19.01 16.32 -11.61
C VAL A 142 18.28 17.00 -12.75
N LEU A 143 17.06 17.49 -12.46
CA LEU A 143 16.33 18.30 -13.44
C LEU A 143 17.16 19.55 -13.76
N PRO A 144 17.35 19.89 -15.05
CA PRO A 144 18.08 21.08 -15.41
C PRO A 144 17.30 22.33 -14.99
N LEU A 145 17.99 23.29 -14.38
CA LEU A 145 17.49 24.64 -14.22
C LEU A 145 17.41 25.29 -15.60
N ILE A 146 16.21 25.47 -16.12
CA ILE A 146 15.97 26.16 -17.40
C ILE A 146 15.75 27.65 -17.14
N VAL A 147 16.66 28.48 -17.63
CA VAL A 147 16.59 29.94 -17.47
C VAL A 147 16.02 30.55 -18.76
N THR A 148 14.78 31.02 -18.70
CA THR A 148 14.06 31.57 -19.86
C THR A 148 14.06 33.10 -19.92
N SER A 149 14.46 33.77 -18.83
CA SER A 149 14.54 35.23 -18.71
C SER A 149 15.50 35.65 -17.58
N GLY A 150 15.77 36.95 -17.47
CA GLY A 150 16.63 37.51 -16.42
C GLY A 150 18.07 37.78 -16.86
N ALA A 151 18.67 38.81 -16.25
CA ALA A 151 20.07 39.20 -16.48
C ALA A 151 21.03 38.55 -15.47
N VAL A 152 20.53 38.07 -14.33
CA VAL A 152 21.32 37.43 -13.27
C VAL A 152 20.65 36.12 -12.86
N VAL A 153 21.43 35.06 -12.72
CA VAL A 153 21.03 33.73 -12.27
C VAL A 153 21.90 33.39 -11.07
N ASN A 154 21.30 33.19 -9.90
CA ASN A 154 22.02 32.76 -8.71
C ASN A 154 21.81 31.25 -8.54
N LEU A 155 22.87 30.47 -8.61
CA LEU A 155 22.80 29.02 -8.48
C LEU A 155 22.79 28.63 -7.00
N ALA A 156 21.95 27.65 -6.67
CA ALA A 156 21.93 26.97 -5.39
C ALA A 156 22.73 25.65 -5.45
N ASN A 157 23.08 25.07 -4.30
CA ASN A 157 23.97 23.90 -4.23
C ASN A 157 23.35 22.62 -4.84
N GLU A 158 22.03 22.59 -4.98
CA GLU A 158 21.27 21.56 -5.67
C GLU A 158 21.33 21.66 -7.21
N ASN A 159 21.72 22.81 -7.78
CA ASN A 159 21.77 22.98 -9.23
C ASN A 159 23.01 22.29 -9.82
N ARG A 160 22.82 21.18 -10.53
CA ARG A 160 23.92 20.47 -11.24
C ARG A 160 23.90 20.65 -12.75
N ARG A 161 22.78 21.07 -13.32
CA ARG A 161 22.61 21.34 -14.75
C ARG A 161 21.84 22.64 -14.93
N VAL A 162 22.39 23.58 -15.69
CA VAL A 162 21.82 24.90 -15.93
C VAL A 162 21.84 25.17 -17.42
N VAL A 163 20.68 25.45 -18.01
CA VAL A 163 20.54 25.72 -19.43
C VAL A 163 19.91 27.09 -19.61
N ILE A 164 20.66 28.01 -20.22
CA ILE A 164 20.20 29.36 -20.50
C ILE A 164 19.48 29.36 -21.87
N VAL A 165 18.15 29.42 -21.86
CA VAL A 165 17.28 29.38 -23.04
C VAL A 165 16.40 30.63 -23.07
N LYS A 166 17.03 31.82 -23.08
CA LYS A 166 16.27 33.06 -23.00
C LYS A 166 15.34 33.25 -24.21
N THR A 167 14.19 33.87 -24.00
CA THR A 167 13.30 34.21 -25.12
C THR A 167 13.90 35.35 -25.96
N ILE A 168 14.56 36.30 -25.31
CA ILE A 168 15.23 37.46 -25.93
C ILE A 168 16.74 37.40 -25.67
N GLY A 169 17.54 37.71 -26.70
CA GLY A 169 19.00 37.78 -26.60
C GLY A 169 19.43 38.91 -25.67
N SER A 170 20.24 38.59 -24.67
CA SER A 170 20.79 39.53 -23.70
C SER A 170 21.95 38.87 -22.97
N SER A 171 22.76 39.63 -22.25
CA SER A 171 23.85 39.10 -21.42
C SER A 171 23.26 38.42 -20.20
N THR A 172 23.89 37.36 -19.71
CA THR A 172 23.51 36.71 -18.45
C THR A 172 24.73 36.64 -17.53
N LEU A 173 24.57 37.06 -16.29
CA LEU A 173 25.47 36.75 -15.20
C LEU A 173 24.97 35.49 -14.49
N VAL A 174 25.80 34.47 -14.36
CA VAL A 174 25.54 33.26 -13.59
C VAL A 174 26.47 33.28 -12.39
N ASN A 175 25.92 33.45 -11.20
CA ASN A 175 26.67 33.39 -9.95
C ASN A 175 26.68 31.94 -9.46
N LEU A 176 27.87 31.37 -9.27
CA LEU A 176 28.03 30.03 -8.72
C LEU A 176 27.60 29.99 -7.24
N PRO A 177 27.24 28.81 -6.72
CA PRO A 177 26.74 28.67 -5.36
C PRO A 177 27.74 29.16 -4.29
N ILE A 178 27.21 29.72 -3.21
CA ILE A 178 27.96 30.02 -2.00
C ILE A 178 28.11 28.72 -1.18
N GLY A 179 29.31 28.46 -0.68
CA GLY A 179 29.61 27.27 0.15
C GLY A 179 29.43 25.93 -0.58
N PRO A 180 30.05 25.72 -1.77
CA PRO A 180 29.97 24.45 -2.46
C PRO A 180 30.63 23.31 -1.67
N THR A 181 30.11 22.10 -1.87
CA THR A 181 30.64 20.87 -1.25
C THR A 181 31.73 20.24 -2.11
N LEU A 182 32.73 19.58 -1.49
CA LEU A 182 33.82 18.92 -2.22
C LEU A 182 33.26 17.94 -3.28
N GLY A 183 33.75 18.05 -4.52
CA GLY A 183 33.28 17.23 -5.65
C GLY A 183 31.96 17.71 -6.25
N GLN A 184 31.46 18.89 -5.86
CA GLN A 184 30.25 19.44 -6.46
C GLN A 184 30.48 19.82 -7.92
N GLU A 185 29.76 19.18 -8.82
CA GLU A 185 29.75 19.51 -10.24
C GLU A 185 28.56 20.39 -10.65
N VAL A 186 28.78 21.30 -11.60
CA VAL A 186 27.71 22.03 -12.29
C VAL A 186 28.05 22.19 -13.77
N MET A 187 27.10 21.83 -14.63
CA MET A 187 27.16 22.13 -16.07
C MET A 187 26.33 23.36 -16.39
N ILE A 188 26.92 24.34 -17.07
CA ILE A 188 26.26 25.57 -17.52
C ILE A 188 26.33 25.61 -19.04
N LYS A 189 25.17 25.75 -19.69
CA LYS A 189 25.01 25.65 -21.14
C LYS A 189 24.31 26.88 -21.72
N ASP A 190 24.84 27.42 -22.81
CA ASP A 190 24.05 28.25 -23.72
C ASP A 190 23.06 27.35 -24.47
N GLY A 191 21.80 27.33 -24.04
CA GLY A 191 20.76 26.56 -24.71
C GLY A 191 20.04 27.32 -25.82
N LYS A 192 20.08 28.66 -25.79
CA LYS A 192 19.51 29.51 -26.83
C LYS A 192 20.35 29.50 -28.11
N GLY A 193 21.67 29.37 -27.97
CA GLY A 193 22.60 29.38 -29.08
C GLY A 193 22.93 30.78 -29.58
N ASP A 194 22.95 31.78 -28.71
CA ASP A 194 23.20 33.18 -29.07
C ASP A 194 24.36 33.83 -28.29
N ALA A 195 25.04 33.08 -27.42
CA ALA A 195 26.18 33.57 -26.64
C ALA A 195 27.39 33.95 -27.51
N GLY A 196 27.39 33.53 -28.78
CA GLY A 196 28.34 33.88 -29.83
C GLY A 196 28.36 35.35 -30.21
N ASN A 197 27.37 36.15 -29.81
CA ASN A 197 27.39 37.59 -30.02
C ASN A 197 28.22 38.28 -28.92
N PRO A 198 29.49 38.69 -29.20
CA PRO A 198 30.43 39.14 -28.19
C PRO A 198 30.06 40.51 -27.59
N LEU A 199 29.11 41.23 -28.18
CA LEU A 199 28.71 42.56 -27.72
C LEU A 199 27.56 42.52 -26.72
N PHE A 200 26.67 41.52 -26.78
CA PHE A 200 25.40 41.60 -26.08
C PHE A 200 24.94 40.35 -25.34
N ASN A 201 25.34 39.14 -25.74
CA ASN A 201 24.67 37.91 -25.28
C ASN A 201 25.56 36.94 -24.50
N ILE A 202 26.77 37.38 -24.15
CA ILE A 202 27.74 36.57 -23.40
C ILE A 202 27.11 36.10 -22.09
N ILE A 203 27.35 34.83 -21.74
CA ILE A 203 27.05 34.31 -20.40
C ILE A 203 28.34 34.43 -19.58
N ASN A 204 28.35 35.32 -18.60
CA ASN A 204 29.42 35.50 -17.64
C ASN A 204 29.16 34.59 -16.44
N ILE A 205 30.11 33.74 -16.09
CA ILE A 205 30.01 32.83 -14.94
C ILE A 205 30.98 33.35 -13.88
N MET A 206 30.45 33.71 -12.71
CA MET A 206 31.20 34.33 -11.63
C MET A 206 31.16 33.42 -10.39
N PRO A 207 32.31 33.08 -9.79
CA PRO A 207 32.35 32.33 -8.55
C PRO A 207 31.85 33.17 -7.37
N ALA A 208 31.53 32.52 -6.25
CA ALA A 208 31.22 33.22 -5.00
C ALA A 208 32.44 34.05 -4.54
N SER A 209 32.19 35.13 -3.81
CA SER A 209 33.26 36.00 -3.30
C SER A 209 34.30 35.19 -2.52
N GLY A 210 35.58 35.40 -2.81
CA GLY A 210 36.68 34.68 -2.17
C GLY A 210 37.03 33.33 -2.82
N THR A 211 36.40 32.97 -3.94
CA THR A 211 36.71 31.74 -4.70
C THR A 211 37.00 32.07 -6.18
N THR A 212 37.64 31.14 -6.89
CA THR A 212 38.04 31.31 -8.30
C THR A 212 37.50 30.20 -9.19
N ILE A 213 37.63 30.38 -10.51
CA ILE A 213 37.41 29.37 -11.54
C ILE A 213 38.73 29.24 -12.32
N ASP A 214 39.51 28.20 -12.08
CA ASP A 214 40.89 28.02 -12.59
C ASP A 214 41.74 29.29 -12.42
N GLY A 215 41.72 29.88 -11.22
CA GLY A 215 42.39 31.14 -10.90
C GLY A 215 41.73 32.41 -11.46
N PHE A 216 40.67 32.32 -12.26
CA PHE A 216 39.94 33.48 -12.79
C PHE A 216 38.75 33.88 -11.91
N ASN A 217 38.50 35.19 -11.82
CA ASN A 217 37.31 35.72 -11.13
C ASN A 217 36.04 35.66 -11.98
N THR A 218 36.13 35.33 -13.27
CA THR A 218 34.99 35.18 -14.17
C THR A 218 35.44 34.40 -15.39
N ILE A 219 34.65 33.42 -15.82
CA ILE A 219 34.76 32.81 -17.15
C ILE A 219 33.55 33.17 -18.00
N ARG A 220 33.64 32.97 -19.32
CA ARG A 220 32.61 33.40 -20.25
C ARG A 220 32.31 32.32 -21.29
N ILE A 221 31.03 32.06 -21.50
CA ILE A 221 30.55 31.32 -22.68
C ILE A 221 30.34 32.36 -23.78
N ARG A 222 31.11 32.23 -24.86
CA ARG A 222 31.16 33.20 -25.99
C ARG A 222 30.97 32.54 -27.34
N THR A 223 30.62 31.26 -27.35
CA THR A 223 30.36 30.50 -28.56
C THR A 223 28.93 29.98 -28.47
N ASN A 224 28.18 30.11 -29.57
CA ASN A 224 26.83 29.59 -29.64
C ASN A 224 26.83 28.12 -29.24
N TYR A 225 25.94 27.76 -28.34
CA TYR A 225 25.80 26.40 -27.83
C TYR A 225 27.02 25.84 -27.10
N GLN A 226 27.96 26.65 -26.64
CA GLN A 226 29.03 26.18 -25.76
C GLN A 226 28.48 25.86 -24.35
N ALA A 227 29.18 24.96 -23.66
CA ALA A 227 28.96 24.60 -22.27
C ALA A 227 30.28 24.60 -21.51
N TYR A 228 30.22 24.79 -20.19
CA TYR A 228 31.28 24.41 -19.27
C TYR A 228 30.72 23.47 -18.21
N THR A 229 31.49 22.44 -17.88
CA THR A 229 31.31 21.66 -16.66
C THR A 229 32.36 22.13 -15.67
N LEU A 230 31.92 22.47 -14.47
CA LEU A 230 32.78 22.94 -13.39
C LEU A 230 32.71 21.95 -12.24
N MET A 231 33.84 21.65 -11.61
CA MET A 231 33.91 20.85 -10.38
C MET A 231 34.55 21.65 -9.25
N TRP A 232 33.94 21.66 -8.07
CA TRP A 232 34.54 22.23 -6.87
C TRP A 232 35.55 21.27 -6.24
N ASN A 233 36.80 21.71 -6.13
CA ASN A 233 37.90 20.89 -5.59
C ASN A 233 38.15 21.07 -4.08
N GLY A 234 37.35 21.90 -3.40
CA GLY A 234 37.54 22.28 -1.99
C GLY A 234 38.10 23.68 -1.77
N LEU A 235 38.72 24.28 -2.79
CA LEU A 235 39.34 25.61 -2.75
C LEU A 235 38.91 26.51 -3.91
N GLU A 236 38.74 25.94 -5.10
CA GLU A 236 38.28 26.63 -6.29
C GLU A 236 37.42 25.73 -7.19
N TRP A 237 36.78 26.34 -8.19
CA TRP A 237 36.12 25.63 -9.28
C TRP A 237 37.14 25.35 -10.39
N ASN A 238 37.12 24.13 -10.94
CA ASN A 238 37.91 23.76 -12.11
C ASN A 238 37.01 23.44 -13.30
N ILE A 239 37.39 23.89 -14.50
CA ILE A 239 36.76 23.42 -15.74
C ILE A 239 37.24 22.00 -16.05
N ILE A 240 36.31 21.09 -16.29
CA ILE A 240 36.57 19.66 -16.56
C ILE A 240 35.89 19.16 -17.83
#